data_AF-A0A813MAY5-F1
#
_entry.id   AF-A0A813MAY5-F1
#
_cell.length_a   1.000
_cell.length_b   1.000
_cell.length_c   1.000
_cell.angle_alpha   90.00
_cell.angle_beta   90.00
_cell.angle_gamma   90.00
#
_symmetry.space_group_name_H-M   'P 1'
#
loop_
_entity.id
_entity.type
_entity.pdbx_description
1 polymer ?
#
loop_
_entity_poly.entity_id
_entity_poly.type
_entity_poly.pdbx_seq_one_letter_code
_entity_poly.pdbx_strand_id
1 'polypeptide(L)' 'MAVPFSNTKLRVPQGFQTLLEMLSREVLRDQPKNVYEFAADYLDGLVARRVQGQDRIFGLCMHQNPGFKK' A
#
# COMPACT_ATOMS: atom_id res chain seq x y z
N MET A 1 -3.94 -20.77 5.69
CA MET A 1 -3.43 -21.73 4.69
C MET A 1 -2.46 -20.98 3.78
N ALA A 2 -1.18 -21.36 3.78
CA ALA A 2 -0.19 -20.80 2.85
C ALA A 2 -0.09 -21.74 1.64
N VAL A 3 -0.60 -21.30 0.50
CA VAL A 3 -0.37 -21.97 -0.79
C VAL A 3 1.14 -21.96 -1.06
N PRO A 4 1.76 -23.06 -1.49
CA PRO A 4 3.16 -23.02 -1.88
C PRO A 4 3.31 -21.95 -2.96
N PHE A 5 4.17 -20.96 -2.69
CA PHE A 5 4.52 -19.93 -3.67
C PHE A 5 4.85 -20.64 -4.97
N SER A 6 4.09 -20.35 -6.02
CA SER A 6 4.42 -20.75 -7.38
C SER A 6 5.88 -20.37 -7.65
N ASN A 7 6.62 -21.21 -8.39
CA ASN A 7 8.04 -21.05 -8.73
C ASN A 7 8.27 -19.85 -9.68
N THR A 8 7.80 -18.68 -9.26
CA THR A 8 7.89 -17.41 -9.95
C THR A 8 8.93 -16.59 -9.20
N LYS A 9 9.93 -16.07 -9.94
CA LYS A 9 10.99 -15.22 -9.38
C LYS A 9 10.46 -13.87 -8.84
N LEU A 10 9.16 -13.62 -9.00
CA LEU A 10 8.50 -12.37 -8.64
C LEU A 10 7.92 -12.51 -7.22
N ARG A 11 8.63 -11.94 -6.25
CA ARG A 11 8.12 -11.79 -4.88
C ARG A 11 7.29 -10.52 -4.80
N VAL A 12 6.17 -10.61 -4.08
CA VAL A 12 5.35 -9.43 -3.74
C VAL A 12 6.19 -8.51 -2.86
N PRO A 13 6.33 -7.22 -3.20
CA PRO A 13 7.05 -6.27 -2.38
C PRO A 13 6.45 -6.14 -0.98
N GLN A 14 7.31 -5.92 0.01
CA GLN A 14 6.87 -5.66 1.37
C GLN A 14 5.96 -4.40 1.41
N GLY A 15 4.87 -4.46 2.17
CA GLY A 15 3.90 -3.37 2.28
C GLY A 15 2.87 -3.29 1.13
N PHE A 16 3.02 -4.08 0.07
CA PHE A 16 2.04 -4.11 -1.03
C PHE A 16 0.67 -4.62 -0.58
N GLN A 17 0.63 -5.66 0.25
CA GLN A 17 -0.61 -6.17 0.83
C GLN A 17 -1.32 -5.10 1.67
N THR A 18 -0.57 -4.34 2.47
CA THR A 18 -1.11 -3.25 3.29
C THR A 18 -1.71 -2.14 2.41
N LEU A 19 -1.05 -1.76 1.32
CA LEU A 19 -1.61 -0.80 0.35
C LEU A 19 -2.94 -1.28 -0.23
N LEU A 20 -3.03 -2.55 -0.64
CA LEU A 20 -4.26 -3.12 -1.16
C LEU A 20 -5.37 -3.18 -0.11
N GLU A 21 -5.02 -3.52 1.13
CA GLU A 21 -5.99 -3.55 2.24
C GLU A 21 -6.58 -2.17 2.51
N MET A 22 -5.74 -1.12 2.50
CA MET A 22 -6.20 0.25 2.69
C MET A 22 -7.10 0.72 1.55
N LEU A 23 -6.68 0.51 0.30
CA LEU A 23 -7.49 0.85 -0.86
C LEU A 23 -8.84 0.12 -0.81
N SER A 24 -8.82 -1.18 -0.53
CA SER A 24 -10.05 -1.99 -0.44
C SER A 24 -10.99 -1.49 0.65
N ARG A 25 -10.46 -1.10 1.81
CA ARG A 25 -11.26 -0.52 2.90
C ARG A 25 -11.93 0.78 2.50
N GLU A 26 -11.21 1.69 1.85
CA GLU A 26 -11.78 2.98 1.46
C GLU A 26 -12.81 2.82 0.34
N VAL A 27 -12.58 1.92 -0.63
CA VAL A 27 -13.57 1.57 -1.66
C VAL A 27 -14.85 1.02 -1.04
N LEU A 28 -14.76 0.11 -0.06
CA LEU A 28 -15.93 -0.44 0.62
C LEU A 28 -16.68 0.60 1.47
N ARG A 29 -15.98 1.65 1.93
CA ARG A 29 -16.54 2.72 2.74
C ARG A 29 -17.30 3.74 1.91
N ASP A 30 -16.70 4.22 0.82
CA ASP A 30 -17.29 5.26 -0.03
C ASP A 30 -18.18 4.71 -1.14
N GLN A 31 -18.12 3.40 -1.41
CA GLN A 31 -18.82 2.71 -2.50
C GLN A 31 -18.87 3.52 -3.81
N PRO A 32 -17.71 3.93 -4.35
CA PRO A 32 -17.66 4.76 -5.54
C PRO A 32 -18.17 3.99 -6.76
N LYS A 33 -18.88 4.70 -7.65
CA LYS A 33 -19.36 4.12 -8.92
C LYS A 33 -18.22 3.80 -9.89
N ASN A 34 -17.14 4.59 -9.84
CA ASN A 34 -15.92 4.33 -10.59
C ASN A 34 -14.73 4.07 -9.65
N VAL A 35 -14.39 2.79 -9.50
CA VAL A 35 -13.30 2.35 -8.63
C VAL A 35 -11.93 2.77 -9.17
N TYR A 36 -11.76 2.88 -10.49
CA TYR A 36 -10.47 3.21 -11.09
C TYR A 36 -10.08 4.67 -10.84
N GLU A 37 -11.02 5.61 -11.04
CA GLU A 37 -10.81 7.03 -10.75
C GLU A 37 -10.56 7.23 -9.25
N PHE A 38 -11.40 6.63 -8.39
CA PHE A 38 -11.23 6.68 -6.95
C PHE A 38 -9.85 6.16 -6.50
N ALA A 39 -9.39 5.04 -7.06
CA ALA A 39 -8.10 4.47 -6.72
C ALA A 39 -6.93 5.38 -7.14
N ALA A 40 -7.03 6.02 -8.31
CA ALA A 40 -6.00 6.96 -8.78
C ALA A 40 -5.89 8.16 -7.84
N ASP A 41 -7.02 8.80 -7.51
CA ASP A 41 -7.07 9.96 -6.61
C ASP A 41 -6.61 9.60 -5.20
N TYR A 42 -7.04 8.44 -4.69
CA TYR A 42 -6.66 7.96 -3.36
C TYR A 42 -5.14 7.71 -3.26
N LEU A 43 -4.57 7.01 -4.24
CA LEU A 43 -3.15 6.70 -4.27
C LEU A 43 -2.29 7.97 -4.43
N ASP A 44 -2.73 8.93 -5.25
CA ASP A 44 -2.04 10.23 -5.38
C ASP A 44 -2.06 11.01 -4.06
N GLY A 45 -3.20 11.00 -3.36
CA GLY A 45 -3.31 11.56 -2.01
C GLY A 45 -2.35 10.90 -1.00
N LEU A 46 -2.13 9.59 -1.08
CA LEU A 46 -1.14 8.90 -0.25
C LEU A 46 0.29 9.33 -0.59
N VAL A 47 0.62 9.46 -1.88
CA VAL A 47 1.95 9.94 -2.31
C VAL A 47 2.20 11.37 -1.83
N ALA A 48 1.23 12.27 -1.95
CA ALA A 48 1.34 13.64 -1.45
C ALA A 48 1.60 13.69 0.06
N ARG A 49 0.87 12.89 0.85
CA ARG A 49 1.08 12.76 2.31
C ARG A 49 2.46 12.21 2.65
N ARG A 50 2.97 11.27 1.84
CA ARG A 50 4.34 10.75 1.95
C ARG A 50 5.39 11.83 1.74
N VAL A 51 5.24 12.63 0.68
CA VAL A 51 6.16 13.74 0.37
C VAL A 51 6.14 14.80 1.49
N GLN A 52 4.96 15.04 2.09
CA GLN A 52 4.79 15.97 3.21
C GLN A 52 5.24 15.40 4.57
N GLY A 53 5.69 14.14 4.64
CA GLY A 53 6.12 13.50 5.88
C GLY A 53 5.00 13.19 6.88
N GLN A 54 3.74 13.21 6.44
CA GLN A 54 2.56 12.93 7.28
C GLN A 54 2.19 11.44 7.31
N ASP A 55 3.03 10.60 6.72
CA ASP A 55 2.76 9.19 6.48
C ASP A 55 3.01 8.35 7.73
N ARG A 56 1.97 8.22 8.57
CA ARG A 56 2.04 7.42 9.80
C ARG A 56 2.21 5.91 9.53
N ILE A 57 1.90 5.45 8.32
CA ILE A 57 1.84 4.03 7.97
C ILE A 57 3.22 3.52 7.51
N PHE A 58 3.99 4.34 6.80
CA PHE A 58 5.38 4.00 6.47
C PHE A 58 6.35 4.11 7.65
N GLY A 59 6.08 5.00 8.62
CA GLY A 59 6.90 5.13 9.83
C GLY A 59 7.01 3.84 10.66
N LEU A 60 5.94 3.05 10.73
CA LEU A 60 5.95 1.73 11.37
C LEU A 60 6.69 0.67 10.54
N CYS A 61 6.61 0.73 9.21
CA CYS A 61 7.33 -0.20 8.34
C CYS A 61 8.85 0.06 8.32
N MET A 62 9.28 1.32 8.47
CA MET A 62 10.70 1.70 8.57
C MET A 62 11.34 1.31 9.91
N HIS A 63 10.55 1.13 10.98
CA HIS A 63 11.08 0.62 12.26
C HIS A 63 11.44 -0.87 12.20
N GLN A 64 10.93 -1.61 11.21
CA GLN A 64 11.19 -3.04 11.06
C GLN A 64 12.35 -3.37 10.11
N ASN A 65 13.05 -2.37 9.54
CA ASN A 65 14.21 -2.63 8.68
C ASN A 65 15.22 -1.47 8.60
N PRO A 66 16.41 -1.56 9.21
CA PRO A 66 17.46 -0.52 9.12
C PRO A 66 18.20 -0.50 7.77
N GLY A 67 17.83 -1.35 6.81
CA GLY A 67 18.55 -1.56 5.54
C GLY A 67 18.24 -0.57 4.41
N PHE A 68 17.26 0.34 4.56
CA PHE A 68 16.94 1.32 3.53
C PHE A 68 17.67 2.65 3.79
N LYS A 69 19.01 2.59 3.94
CA LYS A 69 19.88 3.77 3.89
C LYS A 69 20.81 3.68 2.68
N LYS A 70 20.59 4.63 1.77
CA LYS A 70 21.30 4.97 0.52
C LYS A 70 20.87 4.18 -0.71
#